data_AF-A0A7J6JBS8-F1
#
_entry.id   AF-A0A7J6JBS8-F1
#
_cell.length_a   1.000
_cell.length_b   1.000
_cell.length_c   1.000
_cell.angle_alpha   90.00
_cell.angle_beta   90.00
_cell.angle_gamma   90.00
#
_symmetry.space_group_name_H-M   'P 1'
#
loop_
_entity.id
_entity.type
_entity.pdbx_description
1 polymer ?
#
loop_
_entity_poly.entity_id
_entity_poly.type
_entity_poly.pdbx_seq_one_letter_code
_entity_poly.pdbx_strand_id
1 'polypeptide(L)'
;MPKIAFNSQGMFLYTRLLCDFMVLNGDMKYMAGVISRNDLPTGLDEAYARILSRISDFEQRAREDAQQILAMTAGCEVPLTKHEIRLGLLISRGGSPLQSCEGLLLNILRQCGLIIEEVDGYIQFVHFTAHEYLLGPQSDYYLNQNEIQASLSSICLKYLNSSCFNLELEDDVFRKSVLNGSDIAFFDFMGDLCYELATASGFFKLRKSALCFTDERRIQDLDPFTISTTQLRFRHVVEEMLCVGKRHRSDCLCTILKGIYGERIWKCARPGCTFFRIGFQTKARRDRHMQAHNRPFKCDQEGLSQPEAYKAPGSKVSKDEEAGA
;
A
#
# COMPACT_ATOMS: atom_id res chain seq x y z
N MET A 1 3.97 25.76 25.57
CA MET A 1 4.91 24.62 25.76
C MET A 1 4.59 23.80 27.02
N PRO A 2 4.50 24.35 28.26
CA PRO A 2 4.31 23.53 29.47
C PRO A 2 2.99 22.73 29.51
N LYS A 3 1.90 23.32 29.04
CA LYS A 3 0.57 22.67 29.00
C LYS A 3 0.47 21.55 27.98
N ILE A 4 1.15 21.67 26.83
CA ILE A 4 1.17 20.61 25.80
C ILE A 4 1.94 19.41 26.34
N ALA A 5 3.09 19.64 26.98
CA ALA A 5 3.86 18.58 27.64
C ALA A 5 3.05 17.91 28.76
N PHE A 6 2.30 18.68 29.56
CA PHE A 6 1.44 18.15 30.61
C PHE A 6 0.28 17.29 30.06
N ASN A 7 -0.49 17.79 29.08
CA ASN A 7 -1.61 17.06 28.49
C ASN A 7 -1.15 15.86 27.64
N SER A 8 0.09 15.90 27.12
CA SER A 8 0.65 14.77 26.38
C SER A 8 0.83 13.53 27.24
N GLN A 9 0.91 13.67 28.57
CA GLN A 9 1.25 12.58 29.50
C GLN A 9 2.49 11.76 29.04
N GLY A 10 3.44 12.39 28.34
CA GLY A 10 4.63 11.72 27.79
C GLY A 10 4.44 11.10 26.39
N MET A 11 3.30 11.27 25.75
CA MET A 11 3.01 10.75 24.41
C MET A 11 3.52 11.69 23.32
N PHE A 12 4.60 11.28 22.64
CA PHE A 12 5.18 12.02 21.51
C PHE A 12 4.19 12.21 20.36
N LEU A 13 3.31 11.23 20.11
CA LEU A 13 2.29 11.31 19.06
C LEU A 13 1.31 12.47 19.29
N TYR A 14 0.79 12.63 20.50
CA TYR A 14 -0.12 13.74 20.85
C TYR A 14 0.53 15.10 20.61
N THR A 15 1.80 15.24 21.01
CA THR A 15 2.56 16.48 20.80
C THR A 15 2.76 16.76 19.31
N ARG A 16 3.11 15.74 18.51
CA ARG A 16 3.25 15.84 17.05
C ARG A 16 1.94 16.25 16.39
N LEU A 17 0.83 15.55 16.67
CA LEU A 17 -0.49 15.82 16.11
C LEU A 17 -0.94 17.26 16.38
N LEU A 18 -0.75 17.74 17.61
CA LEU A 18 -1.05 19.12 17.95
C LEU A 18 -0.16 20.10 17.19
N CYS A 19 1.15 19.90 17.18
CA CYS A 19 2.05 20.78 16.44
C CYS A 19 1.70 20.85 14.95
N ASP A 20 1.42 19.71 14.32
CA ASP A 20 1.05 19.65 12.90
C ASP A 20 -0.32 20.32 12.66
N PHE A 21 -1.30 20.11 13.55
CA PHE A 21 -2.60 20.79 13.52
C PHE A 21 -2.45 22.31 13.61
N MET A 22 -1.53 22.77 14.47
CA MET A 22 -1.24 24.19 14.68
C MET A 22 -0.60 24.83 13.44
N VAL A 23 0.37 24.15 12.81
CA VAL A 23 1.02 24.61 11.58
C VAL A 23 0.01 24.70 10.44
N LEU A 24 -0.89 23.71 10.32
CA LEU A 24 -1.89 23.67 9.25
C LEU A 24 -2.98 24.74 9.37
N ASN A 25 -3.23 25.29 10.57
CA ASN A 25 -4.25 26.32 10.81
C ASN A 25 -3.68 27.75 10.84
N GLY A 26 -2.35 27.90 10.72
CA GLY A 26 -1.72 29.12 10.20
C GLY A 26 -1.80 30.40 11.04
N ASP A 27 -2.38 30.41 12.25
CA ASP A 27 -2.47 31.64 13.04
C ASP A 27 -1.97 31.47 14.49
N MET A 28 -0.85 32.13 14.80
CA MET A 28 -0.34 32.25 16.18
C MET A 28 -1.36 32.92 17.12
N LYS A 29 -2.33 33.70 16.62
CA LYS A 29 -3.39 34.31 17.43
C LYS A 29 -4.51 33.32 17.76
N TYR A 30 -4.92 32.46 16.81
CA TYR A 30 -5.85 31.36 17.09
C TYR A 30 -5.29 30.46 18.19
N MET A 31 -4.00 30.14 18.07
CA MET A 31 -3.21 29.38 19.05
C MET A 31 -3.16 30.02 20.44
N ALA A 32 -2.83 31.31 20.54
CA ALA A 32 -2.85 32.03 21.80
C ALA A 32 -4.25 32.00 22.43
N GLY A 33 -5.30 32.11 21.62
CA GLY A 33 -6.69 31.96 22.04
C GLY A 33 -7.00 30.57 22.62
N VAL A 34 -6.65 29.49 21.90
CA VAL A 34 -6.88 28.10 22.32
C VAL A 34 -6.11 27.77 23.61
N ILE A 35 -4.85 28.17 23.71
CA ILE A 35 -4.00 27.93 24.89
C ILE A 35 -4.47 28.76 26.10
N SER A 36 -4.89 30.01 25.87
CA SER A 36 -5.43 30.87 26.92
C SER A 36 -6.82 30.44 27.40
N ARG A 37 -7.66 29.88 26.51
CA ARG A 37 -8.99 29.33 26.83
C ARG A 37 -8.95 27.91 27.40
N ASN A 38 -7.77 27.29 27.46
CA ASN A 38 -7.59 25.91 27.91
C ASN A 38 -8.32 24.88 27.04
N ASP A 39 -8.53 25.21 25.76
CA ASP A 39 -9.27 24.42 24.78
C ASP A 39 -8.32 23.47 24.02
N LEU A 40 -7.36 22.86 24.73
CA LEU A 40 -6.48 21.84 24.16
C LEU A 40 -7.16 20.46 24.31
N PRO A 41 -6.98 19.54 23.35
CA PRO A 41 -7.50 18.20 23.50
C PRO A 41 -6.95 17.54 24.75
N THR A 42 -7.78 16.84 25.50
CA THR A 42 -7.40 16.19 26.76
C THR A 42 -6.67 14.86 26.56
N GLY A 43 -6.77 14.28 25.36
CA GLY A 43 -6.11 13.04 24.96
C GLY A 43 -6.16 12.82 23.44
N LEU A 44 -5.79 11.61 22.99
CA LEU A 44 -5.78 11.26 21.57
C LEU A 44 -7.18 11.25 20.95
N ASP A 45 -8.19 10.72 21.65
CA ASP A 45 -9.56 10.63 21.13
C ASP A 45 -10.11 12.02 20.76
N GLU A 46 -9.94 13.00 21.64
CA GLU A 46 -10.36 14.38 21.37
C GLU A 46 -9.49 15.03 20.26
N ALA A 47 -8.21 14.68 20.19
CA ALA A 47 -7.34 15.15 19.11
C ALA A 47 -7.80 14.60 17.75
N TYR A 48 -8.12 13.31 17.66
CA TYR A 48 -8.68 12.69 16.45
C TYR A 48 -10.06 13.25 16.11
N ALA A 49 -10.95 13.45 17.09
CA ALA A 49 -12.26 14.06 16.88
C ALA A 49 -12.16 15.44 16.22
N ARG A 50 -11.21 16.27 16.65
CA ARG A 50 -10.95 17.61 16.06
C ARG A 50 -10.39 17.52 14.64
N ILE A 51 -9.62 16.48 14.32
CA ILE A 51 -9.17 16.24 12.95
C ILE A 51 -10.36 15.82 12.07
N LEU A 52 -11.23 14.94 12.58
CA LEU A 52 -12.43 14.51 11.86
C LEU A 52 -13.42 15.66 11.63
N SER A 53 -13.63 16.54 12.62
CA SER A 53 -14.49 17.71 12.43
C SER A 53 -14.00 18.62 11.32
N ARG A 54 -12.68 18.81 11.19
CA ARG A 54 -12.09 19.55 10.08
C ARG A 54 -12.36 18.90 8.73
N ILE A 55 -12.27 17.57 8.65
CA ILE A 55 -12.58 16.84 7.40
C ILE A 55 -14.05 17.05 7.04
N SER A 56 -14.95 17.09 8.03
CA SER A 56 -16.37 17.38 7.84
C SER A 56 -16.63 18.79 7.27
N ASP A 57 -15.77 19.77 7.57
CA ASP A 57 -15.88 21.15 7.08
C ASP A 57 -15.37 21.34 5.64
N PHE A 58 -14.75 20.33 5.03
CA PHE A 58 -14.34 20.42 3.63
C PHE A 58 -15.53 20.48 2.67
N GLU A 59 -15.29 21.03 1.47
CA GLU A 59 -16.22 20.91 0.35
C GLU A 59 -16.57 19.43 0.10
N GLN A 60 -17.82 19.17 -0.29
CA GLN A 60 -18.37 17.82 -0.51
C GLN A 60 -17.39 16.86 -1.19
N ARG A 61 -16.80 17.27 -2.32
CA ARG A 61 -15.87 16.42 -3.08
C ARG A 61 -14.61 16.06 -2.29
N ALA A 62 -14.00 17.06 -1.65
CA ALA A 62 -12.79 16.86 -0.85
C ALA A 62 -13.07 16.01 0.39
N ARG A 63 -14.24 16.16 1.00
CA ARG A 63 -14.70 15.32 2.12
C ARG A 63 -14.88 13.87 1.71
N GLU A 64 -15.56 13.61 0.60
CA GLU A 64 -15.73 12.25 0.04
C GLU A 64 -14.37 11.60 -0.27
N ASP A 65 -13.45 12.36 -0.86
CA ASP A 65 -12.11 11.86 -1.16
C ASP A 65 -11.34 11.50 0.12
N ALA A 66 -11.35 12.38 1.11
CA ALA A 66 -10.71 12.14 2.41
C ALA A 66 -11.27 10.88 3.07
N GLN A 67 -12.59 10.71 3.10
CA GLN A 67 -13.25 9.52 3.64
C GLN A 67 -12.87 8.26 2.88
N GLN A 68 -12.88 8.30 1.54
CA GLN A 68 -12.51 7.15 0.72
C GLN A 68 -11.06 6.72 0.94
N ILE A 69 -10.14 7.65 1.19
CA ILE A 69 -8.74 7.33 1.47
C ILE A 69 -8.56 6.73 2.85
N LEU A 70 -9.23 7.29 3.85
CA LEU A 70 -9.22 6.72 5.18
C LEU A 70 -9.81 5.30 5.15
N ALA A 71 -10.91 5.09 4.41
CA ALA A 71 -11.51 3.77 4.19
C ALA A 71 -10.55 2.79 3.48
N MET A 72 -9.88 3.22 2.41
CA MET A 72 -8.88 2.38 1.72
C MET A 72 -7.69 2.05 2.62
N THR A 73 -7.20 3.02 3.40
CA THR A 73 -6.07 2.82 4.33
C THR A 73 -6.48 1.90 5.48
N ALA A 74 -7.72 2.00 5.96
CA ALA A 74 -8.27 1.18 7.05
C ALA A 74 -8.60 -0.26 6.66
N GLY A 75 -9.16 -0.44 5.46
CA GLY A 75 -9.66 -1.73 4.99
C GLY A 75 -8.61 -2.64 4.37
N CYS A 76 -7.41 -2.14 4.07
CA CYS A 76 -6.34 -2.94 3.49
C CYS A 76 -5.39 -3.47 4.58
N GLU A 77 -5.14 -4.78 4.60
CA GLU A 77 -4.20 -5.40 5.54
C GLU A 77 -2.74 -4.97 5.30
N VAL A 78 -2.44 -4.50 4.10
CA VAL A 78 -1.09 -4.08 3.74
C VAL A 78 -1.12 -2.67 3.14
N PRO A 79 -0.20 -1.78 3.54
CA PRO A 79 -0.16 -0.39 3.10
C PRO A 79 -0.20 -0.22 1.58
N LEU A 80 -1.05 0.68 1.11
CA LEU A 80 -1.19 1.02 -0.30
C LEU A 80 -0.19 2.09 -0.68
N THR A 81 0.36 2.01 -1.88
CA THR A 81 1.17 3.10 -2.45
C THR A 81 0.30 4.33 -2.73
N LYS A 82 0.94 5.50 -2.83
CA LYS A 82 0.26 6.73 -3.31
C LYS A 82 -0.48 6.53 -4.63
N HIS A 83 0.11 5.74 -5.51
CA HIS A 83 -0.46 5.50 -6.83
C HIS A 83 -1.74 4.67 -6.74
N GLU A 84 -1.73 3.60 -5.96
CA GLU A 84 -2.91 2.75 -5.70
C GLU A 84 -4.06 3.55 -5.10
N ILE A 85 -3.77 4.42 -4.12
CA ILE A 85 -4.77 5.33 -3.54
C ILE A 85 -5.39 6.26 -4.61
N ARG A 86 -4.59 6.82 -5.52
CA ARG A 86 -5.10 7.68 -6.61
C ARG A 86 -5.99 6.92 -7.56
N LEU A 87 -5.58 5.71 -7.93
CA LEU A 87 -6.34 4.88 -8.85
C LEU A 87 -7.67 4.44 -8.22
N GLY A 88 -7.65 4.02 -6.95
CA GLY A 88 -8.86 3.72 -6.18
C GLY A 88 -9.83 4.89 -6.16
N LEU A 89 -9.33 6.11 -5.86
CA LEU A 89 -10.14 7.33 -5.92
C LEU A 89 -10.71 7.62 -7.31
N LEU A 90 -9.91 7.48 -8.38
CA LEU A 90 -10.35 7.69 -9.76
C LEU A 90 -11.53 6.78 -10.08
N ILE A 91 -11.43 5.50 -9.72
CA ILE A 91 -12.46 4.49 -9.99
C ILE A 91 -13.69 4.70 -9.11
N SER A 92 -13.53 5.09 -7.85
CA SER A 92 -14.65 5.49 -6.98
C SER A 92 -15.48 6.61 -7.61
N ARG A 93 -14.84 7.54 -8.33
CA ARG A 93 -15.48 8.62 -9.08
C ARG A 93 -16.09 8.19 -10.41
N GLY A 94 -15.99 6.92 -10.79
CA GLY A 94 -16.41 6.41 -12.09
C GLY A 94 -15.43 6.74 -13.23
N GLY A 95 -14.22 7.19 -12.91
CA GLY A 95 -13.15 7.39 -13.88
C GLY A 95 -12.62 6.08 -14.43
N SER A 96 -12.03 6.13 -15.62
CA SER A 96 -11.43 4.96 -16.25
C SER A 96 -9.99 4.76 -15.77
N PRO A 97 -9.57 3.53 -15.42
CA PRO A 97 -8.18 3.23 -15.11
C PRO A 97 -7.19 3.60 -16.21
N LEU A 98 -7.62 3.73 -17.47
CA LEU A 98 -6.77 4.14 -18.59
C LEU A 98 -6.43 5.65 -18.60
N GLN A 99 -7.16 6.44 -17.81
CA GLN A 99 -6.93 7.88 -17.68
C GLN A 99 -5.80 8.17 -16.68
N SER A 100 -5.09 9.28 -16.89
CA SER A 100 -4.10 9.74 -15.92
C SER A 100 -4.78 10.07 -14.59
N CYS A 101 -4.25 9.52 -13.51
CA CYS A 101 -4.65 9.86 -12.14
C CYS A 101 -3.73 10.95 -11.53
N GLU A 102 -2.87 11.57 -12.34
CA GLU A 102 -1.97 12.62 -11.91
C GLU A 102 -2.76 13.83 -11.39
N GLY A 103 -2.35 14.36 -10.23
CA GLY A 103 -3.04 15.46 -9.55
C GLY A 103 -4.12 15.07 -8.55
N LEU A 104 -4.64 13.82 -8.57
CA LEU A 104 -5.72 13.38 -7.67
C LEU A 104 -5.35 13.33 -6.16
N LEU A 105 -4.08 13.42 -5.78
CA LEU A 105 -3.64 13.48 -4.35
C LEU A 105 -3.00 14.81 -3.93
N LEU A 106 -2.82 15.80 -4.83
CA LEU A 106 -2.06 17.02 -4.49
C LEU A 106 -2.68 17.81 -3.32
N ASN A 107 -4.00 17.69 -3.12
CA ASN A 107 -4.71 18.35 -2.03
C ASN A 107 -4.94 17.46 -0.81
N ILE A 108 -4.74 16.15 -0.93
CA ILE A 108 -5.27 15.18 0.01
C ILE A 108 -4.31 14.89 1.16
N LEU A 109 -3.01 14.74 0.92
CA LEU A 109 -2.05 14.60 2.03
C LEU A 109 -2.01 15.88 2.89
N ARG A 110 -2.41 17.04 2.35
CA ARG A 110 -2.67 18.25 3.14
C ARG A 110 -3.93 18.17 4.01
N GLN A 111 -4.90 17.35 3.62
CA GLN A 111 -6.22 17.23 4.25
C GLN A 111 -6.27 16.11 5.29
N CYS A 112 -5.64 14.96 5.03
CA CYS A 112 -5.60 13.81 5.92
C CYS A 112 -4.23 13.59 6.60
N GLY A 113 -3.23 14.44 6.33
CA GLY A 113 -1.84 14.26 6.80
C GLY A 113 -1.62 14.27 8.32
N LEU A 114 -2.66 14.57 9.09
CA LEU A 114 -2.67 14.42 10.55
C LEU A 114 -3.03 13.00 11.00
N ILE A 115 -3.65 12.19 10.14
CA ILE A 115 -4.09 10.82 10.44
C ILE A 115 -3.28 9.80 9.64
N ILE A 116 -2.86 10.15 8.42
CA ILE A 116 -2.04 9.29 7.55
C ILE A 116 -0.70 9.94 7.24
N GLU A 117 0.30 9.11 6.97
CA GLU A 117 1.63 9.53 6.51
C GLU A 117 2.11 8.67 5.34
N GLU A 118 3.11 9.18 4.62
CA GLU A 118 3.81 8.43 3.59
C GLU A 118 5.16 7.96 4.13
N VAL A 119 5.38 6.64 4.13
CA VAL A 119 6.64 6.00 4.51
C VAL A 119 7.09 5.08 3.37
N ASP A 120 8.30 5.34 2.84
CA ASP A 120 8.88 4.58 1.72
C ASP A 120 7.96 4.43 0.49
N GLY A 121 7.11 5.43 0.23
CA GLY A 121 6.16 5.44 -0.89
C GLY A 121 4.79 4.80 -0.59
N TYR A 122 4.60 4.28 0.61
CA TYR A 122 3.36 3.68 1.10
C TYR A 122 2.61 4.62 2.03
N ILE A 123 1.29 4.64 1.90
CA ILE A 123 0.35 5.36 2.75
C ILE A 123 -0.09 4.44 3.89
N GLN A 124 0.07 4.93 5.11
CA GLN A 124 -0.32 4.24 6.34
C GLN A 124 -0.83 5.24 7.38
N PHE A 125 -1.47 4.75 8.44
CA PHE A 125 -1.79 5.59 9.58
C PHE A 125 -0.53 6.05 10.31
N VAL A 126 -0.53 7.28 10.83
CA VAL A 126 0.57 7.82 11.64
C VAL A 126 0.83 6.99 12.91
N HIS A 127 -0.19 6.25 13.36
CA HIS A 127 -0.11 5.32 14.47
C HIS A 127 -1.32 4.37 14.44
N PHE A 128 -1.18 3.16 15.01
CA PHE A 128 -2.27 2.16 15.03
C PHE A 128 -3.53 2.66 15.77
N THR A 129 -3.37 3.53 16.77
CA THR A 129 -4.48 4.14 17.52
C THR A 129 -5.41 4.97 16.65
N ALA A 130 -4.93 5.50 15.52
CA ALA A 130 -5.78 6.21 14.57
C ALA A 130 -6.73 5.24 13.86
N HIS A 131 -6.23 4.05 13.48
CA HIS A 131 -7.05 2.98 12.92
C HIS A 131 -8.10 2.53 13.94
N GLU A 132 -7.68 2.20 15.17
CA GLU A 132 -8.60 1.77 16.24
C GLU A 132 -9.67 2.82 16.55
N TYR A 133 -9.30 4.11 16.61
CA TYR A 133 -10.25 5.19 16.87
C TYR A 133 -11.29 5.31 15.75
N LEU A 134 -10.88 5.25 14.48
CA LEU A 134 -11.77 5.42 13.31
C LEU A 134 -12.79 4.29 13.16
N LEU A 135 -12.42 3.05 13.50
CA LEU A 135 -13.33 1.91 13.47
C LEU A 135 -14.00 1.63 14.82
N GLY A 136 -13.62 2.36 15.86
CA GLY A 136 -14.05 2.15 17.23
C GLY A 136 -15.32 2.94 17.59
N PRO A 137 -15.98 2.55 18.70
CA PRO A 137 -17.15 3.26 19.21
C PRO A 137 -16.83 4.70 19.67
N GLN A 138 -15.56 5.03 19.95
CA GLN A 138 -15.16 6.38 20.38
C GLN A 138 -15.39 7.45 19.29
N SER A 139 -15.42 7.04 18.03
CA SER A 139 -15.73 7.91 16.89
C SER A 139 -17.14 7.70 16.33
N ASP A 140 -17.99 6.95 17.05
CA ASP A 140 -19.27 6.45 16.56
C ASP A 140 -19.13 5.66 15.25
N TYR A 141 -18.07 4.83 15.16
CA TYR A 141 -17.73 4.06 13.96
C TYR A 141 -17.62 4.96 12.73
N TYR A 142 -16.85 6.05 12.82
CA TYR A 142 -16.65 7.01 11.73
C TYR A 142 -16.36 6.31 10.39
N LEU A 143 -15.60 5.21 10.44
CA LEU A 143 -15.53 4.23 9.36
C LEU A 143 -16.23 2.93 9.77
N ASN A 144 -17.31 2.58 9.08
CA ASN A 144 -17.97 1.30 9.25
C ASN A 144 -17.26 0.20 8.45
N GLN A 145 -16.90 -0.90 9.10
CA GLN A 145 -16.19 -2.02 8.46
C GLN A 145 -16.93 -2.58 7.24
N ASN A 146 -18.26 -2.75 7.31
CA ASN A 146 -19.03 -3.32 6.21
C ASN A 146 -19.10 -2.36 5.02
N GLU A 147 -19.20 -1.05 5.27
CA GLU A 147 -19.20 -0.02 4.22
C GLU A 147 -17.83 0.09 3.54
N ILE A 148 -16.74 -0.03 4.32
CA ILE A 148 -15.38 -0.11 3.78
C ILE A 148 -15.28 -1.29 2.81
N GLN A 149 -15.69 -2.48 3.24
CA GLN A 149 -15.60 -3.70 2.42
C GLN A 149 -16.46 -3.60 1.16
N ALA A 150 -17.67 -3.07 1.26
CA ALA A 150 -18.55 -2.86 0.11
C ALA A 150 -17.97 -1.83 -0.89
N SER A 151 -17.44 -0.71 -0.39
CA SER A 151 -16.80 0.33 -1.21
C SER A 151 -15.60 -0.23 -1.95
N LEU A 152 -14.70 -0.89 -1.22
CA LEU A 152 -13.51 -1.53 -1.78
C LEU A 152 -13.85 -2.62 -2.81
N SER A 153 -14.86 -3.46 -2.53
CA SER A 153 -15.38 -4.46 -3.46
C SER A 153 -15.88 -3.81 -4.75
N SER A 154 -16.63 -2.71 -4.64
CA SER A 154 -17.13 -1.96 -5.79
C SER A 154 -15.99 -1.41 -6.65
N ILE A 155 -14.96 -0.82 -6.03
CA ILE A 155 -13.78 -0.30 -6.74
C ILE A 155 -13.10 -1.41 -7.54
N CYS A 156 -12.86 -2.57 -6.92
CA CYS A 156 -12.22 -3.68 -7.60
C CYS A 156 -13.06 -4.27 -8.73
N LEU A 157 -14.37 -4.43 -8.53
CA LEU A 157 -15.25 -4.91 -9.60
C LEU A 157 -15.28 -3.94 -10.78
N LYS A 158 -15.31 -2.63 -10.53
CA LYS A 158 -15.23 -1.61 -11.59
C LYS A 158 -13.88 -1.65 -12.32
N TYR A 159 -12.80 -1.85 -11.57
CA TYR A 159 -11.46 -1.99 -12.12
C TYR A 159 -11.35 -3.22 -13.04
N LEU A 160 -11.74 -4.40 -12.54
CA LEU A 160 -11.71 -5.66 -13.28
C LEU A 160 -12.56 -5.64 -14.54
N ASN A 161 -13.69 -4.93 -14.50
CA ASN A 161 -14.57 -4.76 -15.66
C ASN A 161 -14.15 -3.59 -16.57
N SER A 162 -13.02 -2.94 -16.31
CA SER A 162 -12.56 -1.83 -17.13
C SER A 162 -11.86 -2.32 -18.40
N SER A 163 -11.82 -1.45 -19.41
CA SER A 163 -11.21 -1.73 -20.71
C SER A 163 -9.70 -1.99 -20.66
N CYS A 164 -9.03 -1.81 -19.51
CA CYS A 164 -7.62 -2.12 -19.37
C CYS A 164 -7.33 -3.63 -19.40
N PHE A 165 -8.33 -4.47 -19.11
CA PHE A 165 -8.30 -5.92 -19.27
C PHE A 165 -8.73 -6.40 -20.66
N ASN A 166 -9.04 -5.47 -21.58
CA ASN A 166 -9.33 -5.86 -22.95
C ASN A 166 -8.04 -6.23 -23.68
N LEU A 167 -7.88 -7.52 -24.00
CA LEU A 167 -6.74 -8.04 -24.76
C LEU A 167 -6.66 -7.48 -26.19
N GLU A 168 -7.77 -6.99 -26.74
CA GLU A 168 -7.84 -6.36 -28.06
C GLU A 168 -7.45 -4.87 -28.05
N LEU A 169 -7.15 -4.28 -26.88
CA LEU A 169 -6.72 -2.89 -26.80
C LEU A 169 -5.41 -2.72 -27.59
N GLU A 170 -5.33 -1.72 -28.46
CA GLU A 170 -4.13 -1.44 -29.26
C GLU A 170 -2.88 -1.18 -28.39
N ASP A 171 -1.72 -1.67 -28.84
CA ASP A 171 -0.47 -1.56 -28.09
C ASP A 171 -0.08 -0.10 -27.80
N ASP A 172 -0.29 0.83 -28.73
CA ASP A 172 0.03 2.24 -28.51
C ASP A 172 -0.85 2.89 -27.44
N VAL A 173 -2.13 2.53 -27.41
CA VAL A 173 -3.08 3.00 -26.38
C VAL A 173 -2.70 2.43 -25.02
N PHE A 174 -2.39 1.14 -24.96
CA PHE A 174 -1.93 0.47 -23.75
C PHE A 174 -0.59 1.03 -23.25
N ARG A 175 0.36 1.30 -24.14
CA ARG A 175 1.64 1.94 -23.80
C ARG A 175 1.44 3.34 -23.23
N LYS A 176 0.58 4.14 -23.85
CA LYS A 176 0.25 5.48 -23.36
C LYS A 176 -0.45 5.41 -22.01
N SER A 177 -1.33 4.43 -21.80
CA SER A 177 -1.99 4.26 -20.52
C SER A 177 -0.99 3.90 -19.42
N VAL A 178 -0.02 3.00 -19.69
CA VAL A 178 1.10 2.71 -18.76
C VAL A 178 1.86 4.00 -18.40
N LEU A 179 2.14 4.88 -19.37
CA LEU A 179 2.81 6.15 -19.08
C LEU A 179 1.95 7.15 -18.30
N ASN A 180 0.63 7.02 -18.37
CA ASN A 180 -0.31 7.80 -17.57
C ASN A 180 -0.50 7.22 -16.16
N GLY A 181 0.14 6.09 -15.84
CA GLY A 181 -0.10 5.38 -14.60
C GLY A 181 -1.46 4.69 -14.59
N SER A 182 -1.92 4.16 -15.73
CA SER A 182 -2.95 3.12 -15.71
C SER A 182 -2.31 1.89 -15.12
N ASP A 183 -2.42 1.72 -13.81
CA ASP A 183 -1.83 0.53 -13.21
C ASP A 183 -2.73 -0.66 -13.49
N ILE A 184 -2.33 -1.49 -14.44
CA ILE A 184 -3.03 -2.75 -14.73
C ILE A 184 -2.43 -3.90 -13.91
N ALA A 185 -1.29 -3.65 -13.25
CA ALA A 185 -0.56 -4.66 -12.51
C ALA A 185 -0.55 -4.48 -10.99
N PHE A 186 -1.05 -3.36 -10.47
CA PHE A 186 -1.06 -3.06 -9.03
C PHE A 186 -2.46 -2.72 -8.50
N PHE A 187 -3.40 -3.64 -8.63
CA PHE A 187 -4.25 -3.86 -7.46
C PHE A 187 -3.63 -5.01 -6.68
N ASP A 188 -2.55 -4.74 -5.92
CA ASP A 188 -2.13 -5.64 -4.83
C ASP A 188 -3.30 -5.82 -3.84
N PHE A 189 -4.19 -4.80 -3.77
CA PHE A 189 -5.46 -4.86 -3.08
C PHE A 189 -6.39 -6.01 -3.52
N MET A 190 -6.31 -6.51 -4.77
CA MET A 190 -7.13 -7.68 -5.16
C MET A 190 -6.69 -8.97 -4.44
N GLY A 191 -5.42 -9.07 -4.03
CA GLY A 191 -4.95 -10.20 -3.22
C GLY A 191 -5.63 -10.27 -1.85
N ASP A 192 -5.95 -9.10 -1.27
CA ASP A 192 -6.59 -8.96 0.04
C ASP A 192 -8.12 -8.80 -0.07
N LEU A 193 -8.67 -8.22 -1.13
CA LEU A 193 -10.10 -8.30 -1.44
C LEU A 193 -10.57 -9.75 -1.70
N CYS A 194 -9.65 -10.64 -2.12
CA CYS A 194 -9.90 -12.08 -2.16
C CYS A 194 -10.10 -12.72 -0.77
N TYR A 195 -9.85 -11.99 0.32
CA TYR A 195 -10.23 -12.42 1.68
C TYR A 195 -11.74 -12.33 1.89
N GLU A 196 -12.42 -11.36 1.26
CA GLU A 196 -13.89 -11.20 1.31
C GLU A 196 -14.61 -11.83 0.10
N LEU A 197 -14.00 -11.88 -1.09
CA LEU A 197 -14.34 -12.84 -2.16
C LEU A 197 -13.80 -14.24 -1.83
N ALA A 198 -14.07 -14.72 -0.60
CA ALA A 198 -13.42 -15.81 0.13
C ALA A 198 -13.29 -17.18 -0.59
N THR A 199 -13.79 -17.34 -1.80
CA THR A 199 -13.53 -18.51 -2.66
C THR A 199 -12.25 -18.39 -3.49
N ALA A 200 -11.80 -17.18 -3.84
CA ALA A 200 -10.60 -16.99 -4.67
C ALA A 200 -9.28 -17.04 -3.88
N SER A 201 -9.21 -16.47 -2.66
CA SER A 201 -8.01 -16.61 -1.80
C SER A 201 -7.83 -18.05 -1.33
N GLY A 202 -8.91 -18.77 -1.02
CA GLY A 202 -8.89 -20.22 -0.81
C GLY A 202 -8.35 -20.97 -2.02
N PHE A 203 -8.83 -20.63 -3.23
CA PHE A 203 -8.35 -21.19 -4.49
C PHE A 203 -6.84 -20.95 -4.73
N PHE A 204 -6.32 -19.75 -4.43
CA PHE A 204 -4.89 -19.44 -4.61
C PHE A 204 -3.99 -19.93 -3.45
N LYS A 205 -4.48 -19.92 -2.19
CA LYS A 205 -3.75 -20.44 -1.01
C LYS A 205 -3.69 -21.97 -0.98
N LEU A 206 -4.77 -22.68 -1.37
CA LEU A 206 -4.78 -24.15 -1.50
C LEU A 206 -3.83 -24.64 -2.61
N ARG A 207 -3.48 -23.77 -3.58
CA ARG A 207 -2.54 -24.09 -4.66
C ARG A 207 -1.06 -23.91 -4.30
N LYS A 208 -0.72 -23.43 -3.10
CA LYS A 208 0.66 -23.21 -2.64
C LYS A 208 1.52 -24.48 -2.67
N SER A 209 0.90 -25.67 -2.59
CA SER A 209 1.56 -26.97 -2.68
C SER A 209 1.44 -27.66 -4.05
N ALA A 210 0.40 -27.39 -4.84
CA ALA A 210 0.09 -28.18 -6.04
C ALA A 210 0.71 -27.64 -7.35
N LEU A 211 1.15 -26.38 -7.38
CA LEU A 211 1.65 -25.76 -8.60
C LEU A 211 2.94 -24.96 -8.35
N CYS A 212 4.07 -25.66 -8.34
CA CYS A 212 5.35 -25.01 -8.61
C CYS A 212 5.42 -24.62 -10.10
N PHE A 213 4.97 -23.41 -10.42
CA PHE A 213 4.95 -22.89 -11.79
C PHE A 213 6.32 -22.45 -12.28
N THR A 214 7.07 -23.36 -12.90
CA THR A 214 8.35 -23.06 -13.56
C THR A 214 8.20 -22.32 -14.90
N ASP A 215 6.97 -22.13 -15.40
CA ASP A 215 6.67 -21.49 -16.70
C ASP A 215 5.50 -20.48 -16.56
N GLU A 216 5.70 -19.25 -17.05
CA GLU A 216 4.71 -18.16 -17.07
C GLU A 216 3.48 -18.50 -17.93
N ARG A 217 3.64 -19.36 -18.95
CA ARG A 217 2.53 -19.77 -19.84
C ARG A 217 1.40 -20.47 -19.09
N ARG A 218 1.73 -21.29 -18.08
CA ARG A 218 0.74 -22.03 -17.27
C ARG A 218 -0.09 -21.15 -16.33
N ILE A 219 0.31 -19.89 -16.13
CA ILE A 219 -0.44 -18.92 -15.30
C ILE A 219 -1.65 -18.39 -16.07
N GLN A 220 -1.51 -18.18 -17.38
CA GLN A 220 -2.59 -17.68 -18.25
C GLN A 220 -3.71 -18.71 -18.43
N ASP A 221 -3.35 -19.99 -18.53
CA ASP A 221 -4.31 -21.10 -18.74
C ASP A 221 -5.27 -21.33 -17.56
N LEU A 222 -4.99 -20.72 -16.40
CA LEU A 222 -5.72 -20.93 -15.15
C LEU A 222 -6.50 -19.69 -14.68
N ASP A 223 -6.52 -18.65 -15.51
CA ASP A 223 -7.10 -17.36 -15.19
C ASP A 223 -8.46 -17.15 -15.87
N PRO A 224 -9.56 -17.16 -15.10
CA PRO A 224 -10.91 -17.00 -15.65
C PRO A 224 -11.23 -15.56 -16.13
N PHE A 225 -10.40 -14.55 -15.82
CA PHE A 225 -10.74 -13.14 -16.04
C PHE A 225 -9.67 -12.34 -16.81
N THR A 226 -8.74 -12.99 -17.52
CA THR A 226 -7.64 -12.36 -18.28
C THR A 226 -6.69 -11.45 -17.46
N ILE A 227 -6.85 -11.43 -16.14
CA ILE A 227 -6.05 -10.67 -15.16
C ILE A 227 -4.55 -11.00 -15.30
N SER A 228 -4.20 -12.28 -15.29
CA SER A 228 -2.84 -12.80 -15.43
C SER A 228 -2.23 -12.45 -16.78
N THR A 229 -3.00 -12.61 -17.86
CA THR A 229 -2.55 -12.27 -19.23
C THR A 229 -2.29 -10.77 -19.34
N THR A 230 -3.21 -9.95 -18.83
CA THR A 230 -3.10 -8.49 -18.85
C THR A 230 -1.96 -8.01 -17.94
N GLN A 231 -1.76 -8.64 -16.79
CA GLN A 231 -0.64 -8.36 -15.89
C GLN A 231 0.71 -8.68 -16.55
N LEU A 232 0.82 -9.81 -17.26
CA LEU A 232 2.04 -10.16 -18.01
C LEU A 232 2.28 -9.18 -19.16
N ARG A 233 1.24 -8.78 -19.89
CA ARG A 233 1.32 -7.74 -20.93
C ARG A 233 1.83 -6.42 -20.35
N PHE A 234 1.28 -5.98 -19.22
CA PHE A 234 1.75 -4.78 -18.53
C PHE A 234 3.23 -4.86 -18.15
N ARG A 235 3.64 -5.97 -17.51
CA ARG A 235 5.03 -6.17 -17.10
C ARG A 235 5.97 -6.12 -18.29
N HIS A 236 5.60 -6.80 -19.37
CA HIS A 236 6.38 -6.80 -20.59
C HIS A 236 6.56 -5.38 -21.14
N VAL A 237 5.47 -4.63 -21.28
CA VAL A 237 5.50 -3.24 -21.78
C VAL A 237 6.35 -2.33 -20.90
N VAL A 238 6.20 -2.41 -19.57
CA VAL A 238 7.04 -1.63 -18.64
C VAL A 238 8.51 -2.00 -18.78
N GLU A 239 8.84 -3.29 -18.81
CA GLU A 239 10.22 -3.76 -18.93
C GLU A 239 10.87 -3.34 -20.27
N GLU A 240 10.11 -3.32 -21.37
CA GLU A 240 10.58 -2.84 -22.68
C GLU A 240 10.88 -1.33 -22.69
N MET A 241 10.09 -0.54 -21.95
CA MET A 241 10.31 0.91 -21.85
C MET A 241 11.50 1.27 -20.94
N LEU A 242 11.91 0.37 -20.05
CA LEU A 242 13.03 0.59 -19.13
C LEU A 242 14.38 0.32 -19.80
N CYS A 243 15.38 1.15 -19.48
CA CYS A 243 16.77 0.86 -19.83
C CYS A 243 17.31 -0.29 -18.97
N VAL A 244 18.12 -1.16 -19.58
CA VAL A 244 18.80 -2.26 -18.88
C VAL A 244 20.14 -1.76 -18.34
N GLY A 245 20.29 -1.76 -17.01
CA GLY A 245 21.54 -1.40 -16.33
C GLY A 245 21.58 0.05 -15.84
N LYS A 246 22.80 0.56 -15.57
CA LYS A 246 23.01 1.92 -15.00
C LYS A 246 23.10 3.03 -16.05
N ARG A 247 23.20 2.69 -17.33
CA ARG A 247 23.33 3.67 -18.42
C ARG A 247 21.95 3.94 -19.01
N HIS A 248 21.57 5.21 -19.04
CA HIS A 248 20.29 5.67 -19.58
C HIS A 248 20.50 6.28 -20.96
N ARG A 249 19.53 6.05 -21.86
CA ARG A 249 19.44 6.82 -23.12
C ARG A 249 18.98 8.24 -22.79
N SER A 250 19.36 9.21 -23.63
CA SER A 250 19.05 10.63 -23.43
C SER A 250 17.55 10.95 -23.39
N ASP A 251 16.73 10.11 -24.02
CA ASP A 251 15.27 10.23 -24.17
C ASP A 251 14.51 9.13 -23.41
N CYS A 252 15.15 8.45 -22.45
CA CYS A 252 14.51 7.31 -21.79
C CYS A 252 13.39 7.72 -20.82
N LEU A 253 12.39 6.85 -20.69
CA LEU A 253 11.23 7.05 -19.82
C LEU A 253 11.44 6.52 -18.38
N CYS A 254 12.68 6.17 -18.02
CA CYS A 254 12.98 5.49 -16.75
C CYS A 254 12.60 6.32 -15.52
N THR A 255 12.89 7.62 -15.52
CA THR A 255 12.55 8.51 -14.40
C THR A 255 11.05 8.68 -14.26
N ILE A 256 10.33 8.77 -15.38
CA ILE A 256 8.86 8.87 -15.38
C ILE A 256 8.26 7.59 -14.81
N LEU A 257 8.64 6.43 -15.34
CA LEU A 257 8.14 5.13 -14.89
C LEU A 257 8.44 4.86 -13.40
N LYS A 258 9.64 5.22 -12.92
CA LYS A 258 9.99 5.12 -11.49
C LYS A 258 9.23 6.12 -10.63
N GLY A 259 8.92 7.30 -11.15
CA GLY A 259 8.08 8.28 -10.47
C GLY A 259 6.63 7.80 -10.30
N ILE A 260 6.13 7.02 -11.25
CA ILE A 260 4.78 6.45 -11.22
C ILE A 260 4.74 5.18 -10.35
N TYR A 261 5.57 4.19 -10.66
CA TYR A 261 5.50 2.82 -10.11
C TYR A 261 6.52 2.53 -8.98
N GLY A 262 7.33 3.52 -8.62
CA GLY A 262 8.37 3.42 -7.60
C GLY A 262 9.70 2.83 -8.09
N GLU A 263 10.73 2.94 -7.23
CA GLU A 263 12.10 2.51 -7.55
C GLU A 263 12.26 0.98 -7.67
N ARG A 264 11.32 0.20 -7.11
CA ARG A 264 11.34 -1.27 -7.10
C ARG A 264 10.41 -1.86 -8.18
N ILE A 265 10.51 -1.33 -9.38
CA ILE A 265 9.60 -1.62 -10.52
C ILE A 265 9.74 -3.05 -11.06
N TRP A 266 10.87 -3.73 -10.87
CA TRP A 266 11.08 -5.09 -11.36
C TRP A 266 10.41 -6.10 -10.42
N LYS A 267 9.24 -6.65 -10.80
CA LYS A 267 8.46 -7.56 -9.93
C LYS A 267 8.71 -9.04 -10.22
N CYS A 268 8.52 -9.89 -9.22
CA CYS A 268 8.44 -11.34 -9.43
C CYS A 268 7.13 -11.70 -10.13
N ALA A 269 7.14 -12.67 -11.04
CA ALA A 269 5.93 -13.05 -11.76
C ALA A 269 4.97 -13.93 -10.96
N ARG A 270 5.40 -14.51 -9.83
CA ARG A 270 4.65 -15.51 -9.07
C ARG A 270 3.75 -14.89 -7.99
N PRO A 271 2.41 -15.00 -8.08
CA PRO A 271 1.46 -14.37 -7.14
C PRO A 271 1.65 -14.72 -5.65
N GLY A 272 2.25 -15.88 -5.33
CA GLY A 272 2.53 -16.31 -3.95
C GLY A 272 3.89 -15.87 -3.38
N CYS A 273 4.69 -15.09 -4.12
CA CYS A 273 6.00 -14.64 -3.67
C CYS A 273 5.92 -13.25 -3.03
N THR A 274 6.60 -13.02 -1.90
CA THR A 274 6.68 -11.68 -1.28
C THR A 274 7.25 -10.62 -2.23
N PHE A 275 8.14 -11.00 -3.14
CA PHE A 275 8.71 -10.11 -4.15
C PHE A 275 7.81 -9.89 -5.38
N PHE A 276 6.65 -10.53 -5.44
CA PHE A 276 5.59 -10.19 -6.41
C PHE A 276 5.17 -8.74 -6.20
N ARG A 277 4.94 -8.37 -4.93
CA ARG A 277 4.59 -7.02 -4.49
C ARG A 277 5.79 -6.12 -4.30
N ILE A 278 6.76 -6.54 -3.48
CA ILE A 278 7.89 -5.66 -3.10
C ILE A 278 8.76 -5.32 -4.31
N GLY A 279 8.95 -6.27 -5.23
CA GLY A 279 9.81 -6.10 -6.37
C GLY A 279 11.29 -5.88 -6.04
N PHE A 280 12.03 -5.43 -7.04
CA PHE A 280 13.47 -5.24 -7.02
C PHE A 280 13.84 -3.94 -7.73
N GLN A 281 14.94 -3.32 -7.29
CA GLN A 281 15.50 -2.11 -7.93
C GLN A 281 16.11 -2.38 -9.31
N THR A 282 16.43 -3.64 -9.63
CA THR A 282 17.14 -4.00 -10.87
C THR A 282 16.63 -5.32 -11.43
N LYS A 283 16.61 -5.42 -12.77
CA LYS A 283 16.31 -6.66 -13.51
C LYS A 283 17.17 -7.84 -13.06
N ALA A 284 18.48 -7.63 -12.92
CA ALA A 284 19.42 -8.69 -12.52
C ALA A 284 19.10 -9.32 -11.14
N ARG A 285 18.62 -8.52 -10.17
CA ARG A 285 18.18 -9.06 -8.87
C ARG A 285 16.90 -9.88 -9.00
N ARG A 286 15.93 -9.40 -9.80
CA ARG A 286 14.70 -10.13 -10.10
C ARG A 286 14.99 -11.45 -10.80
N ASP A 287 15.79 -11.43 -11.87
CA ASP A 287 16.12 -12.61 -12.67
C ASP A 287 16.83 -13.68 -11.83
N ARG A 288 17.78 -13.28 -10.98
CA ARG A 288 18.44 -14.19 -10.03
C ARG A 288 17.45 -14.79 -9.03
N HIS A 289 16.50 -14.00 -8.53
CA HIS A 289 15.44 -14.50 -7.67
C HIS A 289 14.53 -15.51 -8.41
N MET A 290 14.16 -15.24 -9.66
CA MET A 290 13.36 -16.15 -10.49
C MET A 290 14.08 -17.48 -10.77
N GLN A 291 15.41 -17.49 -10.83
CA GLN A 291 16.17 -18.74 -10.94
C GLN A 291 15.97 -19.65 -9.71
N ALA A 292 15.78 -19.08 -8.51
CA ALA A 292 15.50 -19.87 -7.31
C ALA A 292 14.12 -20.55 -7.37
N HIS A 293 13.17 -19.91 -8.04
CA HIS A 293 11.84 -20.45 -8.31
C HIS A 293 11.85 -21.59 -9.35
N ASN A 294 12.80 -21.58 -10.29
CA ASN A 294 12.92 -22.57 -11.36
C ASN A 294 13.78 -23.78 -10.98
N ARG A 295 14.29 -23.84 -9.74
CA ARG A 295 14.98 -25.03 -9.24
C ARG A 295 13.94 -26.15 -9.01
N PRO A 296 14.08 -27.31 -9.66
CA PRO A 296 13.29 -28.50 -9.32
C PRO A 296 13.50 -28.80 -7.83
N PHE A 297 12.43 -29.15 -7.13
CA PHE A 297 12.39 -29.36 -5.68
C PHE A 297 13.62 -30.07 -5.11
N LYS A 298 14.14 -29.60 -3.97
CA LYS A 298 14.91 -30.46 -3.07
C LYS A 298 13.91 -31.34 -2.33
N CYS A 299 14.18 -32.64 -2.34
CA CYS A 299 13.44 -33.69 -1.65
C CYS A 299 13.38 -33.43 -0.14
N ASP A 300 12.24 -33.79 0.45
CA ASP A 300 11.94 -33.77 1.87
C ASP A 300 12.78 -34.82 2.62
N GLN A 301 13.94 -34.42 3.13
CA GLN A 301 14.49 -35.11 4.30
C GLN A 301 14.57 -34.12 5.46
N GLU A 302 13.80 -34.46 6.49
CA GLU A 302 13.71 -33.78 7.77
C GLU A 302 15.10 -33.55 8.37
N GLY A 303 15.41 -32.29 8.67
CA GLY A 303 16.70 -31.92 9.23
C GLY A 303 16.87 -30.41 9.38
N LEU A 304 16.02 -29.82 10.22
CA LEU A 304 16.24 -28.59 11.01
C LEU A 304 17.19 -27.52 10.43
N SER A 305 16.62 -26.37 10.05
CA SER A 305 17.23 -25.05 10.29
C SER A 305 16.13 -23.99 10.25
N GLN A 306 15.54 -23.67 11.40
CA GLN A 306 14.80 -22.43 11.58
C GLN A 306 15.76 -21.26 11.31
N PRO A 307 15.32 -20.15 10.69
CA PRO A 307 16.13 -18.94 10.64
C PRO A 307 16.25 -18.40 12.08
N GLU A 308 17.49 -18.34 12.56
CA GLU A 308 17.81 -17.84 13.90
C GLU A 308 17.21 -16.44 14.09
N ALA A 309 16.36 -16.34 15.11
CA ALA A 309 15.87 -15.07 15.61
C ALA A 309 17.05 -14.21 16.08
N TYR A 310 16.98 -12.91 15.78
CA TYR A 310 17.83 -11.85 16.31
C TYR A 310 18.11 -12.06 17.81
N LYS A 311 19.37 -12.32 18.19
CA LYS A 311 19.83 -12.25 19.58
C LYS A 311 20.55 -10.93 19.81
N ALA A 312 19.99 -10.09 20.68
CA ALA A 312 20.65 -8.92 21.23
C ALA A 312 21.82 -9.32 22.17
N PRO A 313 22.85 -8.47 22.33
CA PRO A 313 24.08 -8.86 23.02
C PRO A 313 23.93 -8.70 24.54
N GLY A 314 24.33 -9.73 25.28
CA GLY A 314 24.68 -9.62 26.69
C GLY A 314 23.97 -10.61 27.62
N SER A 315 24.57 -11.78 27.82
CA SER A 315 24.56 -12.48 29.11
C SER A 315 25.63 -13.56 29.14
N LYS A 316 26.33 -13.60 30.27
CA LYS A 316 27.59 -14.28 30.58
C LYS A 316 27.37 -15.76 30.98
N VAL A 317 28.39 -16.58 30.70
CA VAL A 317 29.02 -17.65 31.56
C VAL A 317 28.09 -18.78 32.04
N SER A 318 28.38 -20.08 31.88
CA SER A 318 29.49 -20.89 32.44
C SER A 318 29.71 -22.16 31.58
N LYS A 319 30.94 -22.60 31.27
CA LYS A 319 31.78 -23.52 32.07
C LYS A 319 31.00 -24.70 32.67
N ASP A 320 31.18 -25.90 32.10
CA ASP A 320 31.95 -27.00 32.70
C ASP A 320 31.78 -28.32 31.89
N GLU A 321 32.90 -29.05 31.82
CA GLU A 321 33.06 -30.53 31.83
C GLU A 321 32.31 -31.40 30.78
N GLU A 322 32.81 -32.52 30.27
CA GLU A 322 34.06 -33.27 30.38
C GLU A 322 34.07 -34.34 29.26
N ALA A 323 35.29 -34.66 28.81
CA ALA A 323 35.81 -35.98 28.43
C ALA A 323 35.02 -36.95 27.52
N GLY A 324 35.75 -37.51 26.54
CA GLY A 324 35.43 -38.85 26.05
C GLY A 324 36.03 -39.26 24.70
N ALA A 325 37.36 -39.40 24.67
CA ALA A 325 38.19 -40.17 23.72
C ALA A 325 38.07 -39.90 22.22
#